data_AF-A0A914M1F3-F1
#
_entry.id   AF-A0A914M1F3-F1
#
_cell.length_a   1.000
_cell.length_b   1.000
_cell.length_c   1.000
_cell.angle_alpha   90.00
_cell.angle_beta   90.00
_cell.angle_gamma   90.00
#
_symmetry.space_group_name_H-M   'P 1'
#
loop_
_entity.id
_entity.type
_entity.pdbx_description
1 polymer ?
#
loop_
_entity_poly.entity_id
_entity_poly.type
_entity_poly.pdbx_seq_one_letter_code
_entity_poly.pdbx_strand_id
1 'polypeptide(L)'
;AFYNRVQFLDVNTIYSNDINVMLNCYGVEAANRTIVKEMNNVFGVYGIEVNPRHLTLTADYMTFGGDVQAFNRTAMAHSPSPLQKMTYETTMVFMQKAIVSGHSDSLFCPSARIVMGQLIREGTGSFDLLTSPEYALYRPNKKEFEENIRPISETSNKIEQMRRKRHRRKTQFHIKI
;
A
#
# COMPACT_ATOMS: atom_id res chain seq x y z
N ALA A 1 -37.89 10.45 4.78
CA ALA A 1 -39.04 9.75 5.41
C ALA A 1 -38.77 9.38 6.87
N PHE A 2 -37.66 8.69 7.18
CA PHE A 2 -37.37 8.22 8.54
C PHE A 2 -37.05 9.34 9.57
N TYR A 3 -36.44 10.44 9.14
CA TYR A 3 -36.13 11.58 10.02
C TYR A 3 -37.35 12.20 10.72
N ASN A 4 -38.56 12.04 10.18
CA ASN A 4 -39.77 12.59 10.79
C ASN A 4 -40.37 11.69 11.87
N ARG A 5 -39.80 10.51 12.14
CA ARG A 5 -40.31 9.49 13.09
C ARG A 5 -39.41 9.30 14.31
N VAL A 6 -38.77 10.37 14.78
CA VAL A 6 -37.82 10.34 15.92
C VAL A 6 -38.45 9.82 17.23
N GLN A 7 -39.78 9.93 17.37
CA GLN A 7 -40.51 9.45 18.55
C GLN A 7 -40.50 7.91 18.68
N PHE A 8 -40.29 7.18 17.58
CA PHE A 8 -40.33 5.72 17.56
C PHE A 8 -39.01 5.09 17.09
N LEU A 9 -38.10 5.88 16.51
CA LEU A 9 -36.88 5.41 15.87
C LEU A 9 -35.69 6.29 16.26
N ASP A 10 -34.59 5.65 16.66
CA ASP A 10 -33.32 6.35 16.86
C ASP A 10 -32.67 6.63 15.50
N VAL A 11 -32.77 7.88 15.06
CA VAL A 11 -32.25 8.35 13.78
C VAL A 11 -30.73 8.27 13.65
N ASN A 12 -29.99 8.23 14.76
CA ASN A 12 -28.52 8.21 14.75
C ASN A 12 -27.94 6.81 14.53
N THR A 13 -28.78 5.77 14.63
CA THR A 13 -28.37 4.36 14.47
C THR A 13 -28.82 3.78 13.13
N ILE A 14 -29.51 4.57 12.30
CA ILE A 14 -30.04 4.11 11.03
C ILE A 14 -28.90 3.73 10.10
N TYR A 15 -29.02 2.55 9.51
CA TYR A 15 -28.04 1.94 8.62
C TYR A 15 -28.73 1.43 7.36
N SER A 16 -28.04 1.51 6.23
CA SER A 16 -28.44 0.89 4.96
C SER A 16 -27.25 0.13 4.37
N ASN A 17 -27.51 -1.00 3.74
CA ASN A 17 -26.52 -1.73 2.94
C ASN A 17 -26.30 -1.09 1.55
N ASP A 18 -27.17 -0.16 1.14
CA ASP A 18 -26.98 0.63 -0.08
C ASP A 18 -25.98 1.76 0.18
N ILE A 19 -24.77 1.59 -0.36
CA ILE A 19 -23.65 2.52 -0.24
C ILE A 19 -23.99 3.88 -0.87
N ASN A 20 -24.73 3.94 -1.97
CA ASN A 20 -25.08 5.20 -2.62
C ASN A 20 -26.09 6.00 -1.79
N VAL A 21 -27.03 5.31 -1.12
CA VAL A 21 -27.94 5.96 -0.18
C VAL A 21 -27.17 6.52 1.01
N MET A 22 -26.21 5.75 1.55
CA MET A 22 -25.36 6.22 2.64
C MET A 22 -24.52 7.45 2.23
N LEU A 23 -23.94 7.45 1.02
CA LEU A 23 -23.23 8.60 0.46
C LEU A 23 -24.12 9.84 0.38
N ASN A 24 -25.31 9.70 -0.20
CA ASN A 24 -26.22 10.83 -0.45
C ASN A 24 -26.85 11.39 0.84
N CYS A 25 -27.03 10.57 1.88
CA CYS A 25 -27.66 11.00 3.12
C CYS A 25 -26.66 11.41 4.21
N TYR A 26 -25.52 10.73 4.31
CA TYR A 26 -24.56 10.89 5.41
C TYR A 26 -23.16 11.31 4.96
N GLY A 27 -22.88 11.30 3.66
CA GLY A 27 -21.60 11.73 3.09
C GLY A 27 -20.58 10.60 2.86
N VAL A 28 -19.42 10.99 2.34
CA VAL A 28 -18.41 10.04 1.82
C VAL A 28 -17.77 9.18 2.90
N GLU A 29 -17.53 9.71 4.09
CA GLU A 29 -16.97 8.94 5.22
C GLU A 29 -17.94 7.87 5.72
N ALA A 30 -19.24 8.16 5.73
CA ALA A 30 -20.25 7.17 6.06
C ALA A 30 -20.35 6.08 5.00
N ALA A 31 -20.22 6.43 3.71
CA ALA A 31 -20.13 5.48 2.61
C ALA A 31 -18.87 4.60 2.73
N ASN A 32 -17.70 5.17 3.02
CA ASN A 32 -16.46 4.44 3.26
C ASN A 32 -16.62 3.38 4.36
N ARG A 33 -17.15 3.79 5.52
CA ARG A 33 -17.42 2.88 6.64
C ARG A 33 -18.42 1.78 6.29
N THR A 34 -19.42 2.11 5.47
CA THR A 34 -20.40 1.15 4.97
C THR A 34 -19.73 0.11 4.06
N ILE A 35 -18.85 0.53 3.14
CA ILE A 35 -18.08 -0.39 2.28
C ILE A 35 -17.27 -1.38 3.12
N VAL A 36 -16.50 -0.88 4.09
CA VAL A 36 -15.68 -1.75 4.95
C VAL A 36 -16.55 -2.76 5.71
N LYS A 37 -17.69 -2.30 6.26
CA LYS A 37 -18.63 -3.14 7.00
C LYS A 37 -19.24 -4.23 6.10
N GLU A 38 -19.71 -3.87 4.91
CA GLU A 38 -20.32 -4.83 3.98
C GLU A 38 -19.30 -5.83 3.43
N MET A 39 -18.08 -5.40 3.11
CA MET A 39 -17.01 -6.32 2.72
C MET A 39 -16.70 -7.33 3.84
N ASN A 40 -16.60 -6.85 5.09
CA ASN A 40 -16.36 -7.72 6.24
C ASN A 40 -17.53 -8.68 6.48
N ASN A 41 -18.78 -8.24 6.30
CA ASN A 41 -19.96 -9.10 6.41
C ASN A 41 -19.92 -10.23 5.37
N VAL A 42 -19.55 -9.92 4.12
CA VAL A 42 -19.43 -10.93 3.05
C VAL A 42 -18.38 -11.98 3.41
N PHE A 43 -17.17 -11.57 3.82
CA PHE A 43 -16.11 -12.52 4.19
C PHE A 43 -16.43 -13.31 5.47
N GLY A 44 -17.08 -12.66 6.45
CA GLY A 44 -17.46 -13.27 7.72
C GLY A 44 -18.43 -14.44 7.56
N VAL A 45 -19.37 -14.38 6.61
CA VAL A 45 -20.30 -15.48 6.32
C VAL A 45 -19.56 -16.76 5.87
N TYR A 46 -18.42 -16.60 5.19
CA TYR A 46 -17.61 -17.73 4.71
C TYR A 46 -16.49 -18.13 5.68
N GLY A 47 -16.40 -17.50 6.85
CA GLY A 47 -15.32 -17.76 7.82
C GLY A 47 -13.94 -17.32 7.34
N ILE A 48 -13.87 -16.39 6.38
CA ILE A 48 -12.61 -15.87 5.84
C ILE A 48 -12.16 -14.69 6.70
N GLU A 49 -11.09 -14.87 7.47
CA GLU A 49 -10.49 -13.79 8.24
C GLU A 49 -9.59 -12.92 7.36
N VAL A 50 -10.01 -11.68 7.12
CA VAL A 50 -9.23 -10.68 6.39
C VAL A 50 -8.76 -9.58 7.35
N ASN A 51 -7.48 -9.21 7.28
CA ASN A 51 -7.00 -8.09 8.08
C ASN A 51 -7.75 -6.80 7.70
N PRO A 52 -8.35 -6.08 8.67
CA PRO A 52 -9.17 -4.89 8.39
C PRO A 52 -8.40 -3.80 7.64
N ARG A 53 -7.06 -3.74 7.77
CA ARG A 53 -6.23 -2.77 7.04
C ARG A 53 -6.33 -2.91 5.52
N HIS A 54 -6.54 -4.12 5.00
CA HIS A 54 -6.75 -4.33 3.57
C HIS A 54 -8.10 -3.76 3.13
N LEU A 55 -9.15 -4.02 3.91
CA LEU A 55 -10.51 -3.53 3.62
C LEU A 55 -10.58 -2.00 3.68
N THR A 56 -9.96 -1.39 4.69
CA THR A 56 -9.91 0.07 4.82
C THR A 56 -9.16 0.70 3.64
N LEU A 57 -7.99 0.18 3.27
CA LEU A 57 -7.25 0.71 2.11
C LEU A 57 -8.07 0.61 0.80
N THR A 58 -8.80 -0.50 0.61
CA THR A 58 -9.70 -0.65 -0.55
C THR A 58 -10.82 0.39 -0.51
N ALA A 59 -11.49 0.58 0.64
CA ALA A 59 -12.56 1.55 0.78
C ALA A 59 -12.06 3.00 0.59
N ASP A 60 -10.89 3.34 1.13
CA ASP A 60 -10.26 4.65 0.96
C ASP A 60 -9.96 4.92 -0.52
N TYR A 61 -9.42 3.93 -1.24
CA TYR A 61 -9.20 4.04 -2.68
C TYR A 61 -10.51 4.15 -3.48
N MET A 62 -11.61 3.57 -3.01
CA MET A 62 -12.91 3.75 -3.64
C MET A 62 -13.51 5.14 -3.38
N THR A 63 -13.07 5.86 -2.33
CA THR A 63 -13.76 7.08 -1.84
C THR A 63 -12.90 8.34 -1.83
N PHE A 64 -11.60 8.27 -2.17
CA PHE A 64 -10.68 9.42 -2.12
C PHE A 64 -11.13 10.61 -2.98
N GLY A 65 -11.93 10.38 -4.03
CA GLY A 65 -12.43 11.42 -4.92
C GLY A 65 -13.65 12.19 -4.40
N GLY A 66 -14.15 11.86 -3.20
CA GLY A 66 -15.39 12.43 -2.65
C GLY A 66 -16.66 11.68 -3.08
N ASP A 67 -16.57 10.84 -4.10
CA ASP A 67 -17.61 9.93 -4.57
C ASP A 67 -17.15 8.47 -4.47
N VAL A 68 -18.10 7.53 -4.53
CA VAL A 68 -17.80 6.10 -4.54
C VAL A 68 -17.48 5.65 -5.96
N GLN A 69 -16.21 5.35 -6.21
CA GLN A 69 -15.70 4.82 -7.46
C GLN A 69 -15.48 3.32 -7.38
N ALA A 70 -16.08 2.57 -8.31
CA ALA A 70 -15.87 1.14 -8.44
C ALA A 70 -14.58 0.82 -9.21
N PHE A 71 -14.04 -0.39 -9.06
CA PHE A 71 -12.90 -0.86 -9.85
C PHE A 71 -13.32 -1.30 -11.26
N ASN A 72 -13.62 -0.33 -12.13
CA ASN A 72 -14.03 -0.59 -13.50
C ASN A 72 -13.37 0.38 -14.50
N ARG A 73 -13.68 0.20 -15.79
CA ARG A 73 -13.14 1.02 -16.89
C ARG A 73 -13.42 2.51 -16.75
N THR A 74 -14.57 2.87 -16.20
CA THR A 74 -14.98 4.26 -16.02
C THR A 74 -14.12 4.91 -14.94
N ALA A 75 -13.85 4.21 -13.84
CA ALA A 75 -12.93 4.69 -12.83
C ALA A 75 -11.49 4.75 -13.37
N MET A 76 -11.03 3.71 -14.08
CA MET A 76 -9.68 3.68 -14.66
C MET A 76 -9.44 4.79 -15.68
N ALA A 77 -10.48 5.28 -16.36
CA ALA A 77 -10.39 6.41 -17.28
C ALA A 77 -9.92 7.71 -16.60
N HIS A 78 -10.08 7.84 -15.28
CA HIS A 78 -9.59 8.97 -14.48
C HIS A 78 -8.11 8.88 -14.11
N SER A 79 -7.43 7.75 -14.38
CA SER A 79 -5.98 7.64 -14.14
C SER A 79 -5.21 8.73 -14.91
N PRO A 80 -4.10 9.28 -14.37
CA PRO A 80 -3.30 10.26 -15.12
C PRO A 80 -2.48 9.63 -16.26
N SER A 81 -2.12 8.35 -16.17
CA SER A 81 -1.22 7.71 -17.14
C SER A 81 -1.99 7.13 -18.35
N PRO A 82 -1.79 7.64 -19.58
CA PRO A 82 -2.40 7.05 -20.77
C PRO A 82 -1.92 5.62 -21.03
N LEU A 83 -0.65 5.28 -20.76
CA LEU A 83 -0.15 3.91 -20.93
C LEU A 83 -0.81 2.96 -19.94
N GLN A 84 -1.02 3.38 -18.69
CA GLN A 84 -1.76 2.57 -17.72
C GLN A 84 -3.19 2.28 -18.20
N LYS A 85 -3.91 3.28 -18.74
CA LYS A 85 -5.25 3.08 -19.32
C LYS A 85 -5.21 2.08 -20.47
N MET A 86 -4.25 2.24 -21.37
CA MET A 86 -4.06 1.37 -22.54
C MET A 86 -3.78 -0.09 -22.18
N THR A 87 -3.03 -0.34 -21.09
CA THR A 87 -2.73 -1.68 -20.59
C THR A 87 -3.89 -2.35 -19.85
N TYR A 88 -4.89 -1.58 -19.41
CA TYR A 88 -6.05 -2.12 -18.70
C TYR A 88 -7.07 -2.72 -19.69
N GLU A 89 -7.70 -1.88 -20.53
CA GLU A 89 -8.59 -2.34 -21.60
C GLU A 89 -8.82 -1.26 -22.66
N THR A 90 -9.43 -1.62 -23.80
CA THR A 90 -9.82 -0.68 -24.88
C THR A 90 -8.65 0.18 -25.39
N THR A 91 -7.49 -0.45 -25.60
CA THR A 91 -6.21 0.18 -25.94
C THR A 91 -6.32 1.21 -27.06
N MET A 92 -6.94 0.86 -28.19
CA MET A 92 -7.03 1.75 -29.37
C MET A 92 -7.80 3.03 -29.08
N VAL A 93 -8.86 2.96 -28.27
CA VAL A 93 -9.66 4.15 -27.93
C VAL A 93 -8.88 5.09 -27.03
N PHE A 94 -8.18 4.56 -26.01
CA PHE A 94 -7.35 5.40 -25.15
C PHE A 94 -6.12 5.95 -25.88
N MET A 95 -5.52 5.17 -26.78
CA MET A 95 -4.42 5.62 -27.63
C MET A 95 -4.84 6.76 -28.55
N GLN A 96 -5.95 6.60 -29.29
CA GLN A 96 -6.47 7.64 -30.16
C GLN A 96 -6.81 8.92 -29.37
N LYS A 97 -7.48 8.77 -28.23
CA LYS A 97 -7.78 9.90 -27.34
C LYS A 97 -6.50 10.62 -26.89
N ALA A 98 -5.48 9.88 -26.47
CA ALA A 98 -4.20 10.45 -26.04
C ALA A 98 -3.50 11.20 -27.17
N ILE A 99 -3.47 10.64 -28.39
CA ILE A 99 -2.88 11.28 -29.57
C ILE A 99 -3.62 12.57 -29.93
N VAL A 100 -4.95 12.52 -30.04
CA VAL A 100 -5.78 13.67 -30.43
C VAL A 100 -5.67 14.82 -29.43
N SER A 101 -5.57 14.49 -28.15
CA SER A 101 -5.44 15.48 -27.07
C SER A 101 -3.99 15.87 -26.76
N GLY A 102 -3.00 15.27 -27.42
CA GLY A 102 -1.58 15.52 -27.17
C GLY A 102 -1.12 15.15 -25.75
N HIS A 103 -1.75 14.16 -25.10
CA HIS A 103 -1.36 13.73 -23.75
C HIS A 103 -0.01 13.02 -23.75
N SER A 104 0.89 13.46 -22.88
CA SER A 104 2.15 12.78 -22.57
C SER A 104 2.02 11.94 -21.29
N ASP A 105 2.77 10.85 -21.20
CA ASP A 105 2.83 10.01 -20.00
C ASP A 105 4.04 10.43 -19.14
N SER A 106 3.82 10.68 -17.85
CA SER A 106 4.87 11.02 -16.89
C SER A 106 5.68 9.81 -16.41
N LEU A 107 5.27 8.60 -16.81
CA LEU A 107 5.90 7.33 -16.41
C LEU A 107 6.02 7.21 -14.89
N PHE A 108 5.04 7.71 -14.14
CA PHE A 108 5.00 7.51 -12.69
C PHE A 108 4.45 6.13 -12.35
N CYS A 109 3.39 5.73 -13.05
CA CYS A 109 2.68 4.49 -12.78
C CYS A 109 3.53 3.24 -13.12
N PRO A 110 3.49 2.18 -12.28
CA PRO A 110 4.27 0.97 -12.51
C PRO A 110 4.03 0.34 -13.90
N SER A 111 2.77 0.24 -14.35
CA SER A 111 2.44 -0.34 -15.66
C SER A 111 3.09 0.43 -16.81
N ALA A 112 3.08 1.77 -16.76
CA ALA A 112 3.69 2.61 -17.79
C ALA A 112 5.23 2.44 -17.83
N ARG A 113 5.87 2.36 -16.66
CA ARG A 113 7.31 2.12 -16.55
C ARG A 113 7.72 0.77 -17.12
N ILE A 114 6.95 -0.29 -16.82
CA ILE A 114 7.20 -1.63 -17.35
C ILE A 114 7.13 -1.63 -18.87
N VAL A 115 6.09 -1.01 -19.45
CA VAL A 115 5.95 -0.88 -20.92
C VAL A 115 7.15 -0.19 -21.56
N MET A 116 7.72 0.81 -20.89
CA MET A 116 8.91 1.54 -21.36
C MET A 116 10.25 0.89 -20.96
N GLY A 117 10.24 -0.25 -20.27
CA GLY A 117 11.46 -0.91 -19.78
C GLY A 117 12.21 -0.13 -18.70
N GLN A 118 11.53 0.75 -17.95
CA GLN A 118 12.13 1.55 -16.88
C GLN A 118 11.94 0.89 -15.50
N LEU A 119 12.86 1.18 -14.58
CA LEU A 119 12.76 0.73 -13.19
C LEU A 119 11.53 1.35 -12.49
N ILE A 120 10.75 0.52 -11.79
CA ILE A 120 9.58 0.96 -11.01
C ILE A 120 10.02 1.74 -9.78
N ARG A 121 9.37 2.88 -9.49
CA ARG A 121 9.66 3.76 -8.34
C ARG A 121 8.97 3.34 -7.04
N GLU A 122 8.92 2.04 -6.79
CA GLU A 122 8.33 1.46 -5.58
C GLU A 122 9.28 0.40 -5.00
N GLY A 123 9.16 0.10 -3.71
CA GLY A 123 10.05 -0.85 -3.03
C GLY A 123 11.52 -0.44 -3.14
N THR A 124 12.35 -1.30 -3.73
CA THR A 124 13.79 -1.04 -3.88
C THR A 124 14.12 0.07 -4.88
N GLY A 125 13.22 0.39 -5.81
CA GLY A 125 13.40 1.50 -6.76
C GLY A 125 12.87 2.84 -6.26
N SER A 126 12.42 2.92 -5.00
CA SER A 126 11.90 4.15 -4.39
C SER A 126 12.98 5.18 -4.04
N PHE A 127 14.25 4.78 -4.06
CA PHE A 127 15.39 5.64 -3.80
C PHE A 127 16.55 5.31 -4.75
N ASP A 128 17.40 6.30 -4.99
CA ASP A 128 18.64 6.12 -5.74
C ASP A 128 19.82 5.91 -4.78
N LEU A 129 20.77 5.07 -5.18
CA LEU A 129 22.03 4.88 -4.46
C LEU A 129 23.10 5.75 -5.07
N LEU A 130 23.65 6.66 -4.27
CA LEU A 130 24.78 7.49 -4.66
C LEU A 130 26.04 6.98 -3.96
N THR A 131 27.07 6.71 -4.74
CA THR A 131 28.41 6.40 -4.20
C THR A 131 29.25 7.66 -4.24
N SER A 132 30.01 7.92 -3.18
CA SER A 132 30.92 9.07 -3.16
C SER A 132 32.04 8.89 -4.21
N PRO A 133 32.49 9.96 -4.87
CA PRO A 133 33.50 9.86 -5.94
C PRO A 133 34.79 9.19 -5.47
N GLU A 134 35.16 9.39 -4.20
CA GLU A 134 36.33 8.79 -3.57
C GLU A 134 36.24 7.25 -3.49
N TYR A 135 35.06 6.71 -3.15
CA TYR A 135 34.83 5.26 -3.08
C TYR A 135 34.61 4.63 -4.47
N ALA A 136 34.15 5.38 -5.46
CA ALA A 136 34.01 4.89 -6.84
C ALA A 136 35.37 4.65 -7.53
N LEU A 137 36.41 5.39 -7.13
CA LEU A 137 37.78 5.22 -7.60
C LEU A 137 38.55 4.14 -6.81
N TYR A 138 38.05 3.75 -5.63
CA TYR A 138 38.62 2.68 -4.83
C TYR A 138 38.38 1.33 -5.54
N ARG A 139 39.43 0.80 -6.18
CA ARG A 139 39.52 -0.60 -6.59
C ARG A 139 40.11 -1.40 -5.43
N PRO A 140 39.31 -2.12 -4.63
CA PRO A 140 39.86 -2.98 -3.59
C PRO A 140 40.72 -4.06 -4.24
N ASN A 141 41.88 -4.34 -3.65
CA ASN A 141 42.61 -5.55 -4.00
C ASN A 141 41.74 -6.76 -3.65
N LYS A 142 41.71 -7.78 -4.50
CA LYS A 142 40.84 -8.98 -4.35
C LYS A 142 40.89 -9.59 -2.93
N LYS A 143 42.05 -9.49 -2.26
CA LYS A 143 42.27 -9.93 -0.87
C LYS A 143 41.52 -9.11 0.20
N GLU A 144 41.40 -7.79 0.05
CA GLU A 144 40.67 -6.93 1.00
C GLU A 144 39.15 -7.11 0.90
N PHE A 145 38.64 -7.44 -0.29
CA PHE A 145 37.22 -7.68 -0.51
C PHE A 145 36.76 -8.97 0.19
N GLU A 146 37.56 -10.04 0.10
CA GLU A 146 37.30 -11.32 0.77
C GLU A 146 37.40 -11.21 2.30
N GLU A 147 38.28 -10.35 2.85
CA GLU A 147 38.36 -10.12 4.29
C GLU A 147 37.27 -9.22 4.86
N ASN A 148 36.73 -8.29 4.06
CA ASN A 148 35.66 -7.37 4.48
C ASN A 148 34.25 -7.95 4.32
N ILE A 149 34.06 -8.99 3.50
CA ILE A 149 32.81 -9.77 3.41
C ILE A 149 32.83 -10.92 4.46
N ARG A 150 33.43 -10.72 5.63
CA ARG A 150 33.19 -11.65 6.75
C ARG A 150 31.69 -11.60 7.07
N PRO A 151 30.97 -12.73 6.98
CA PRO A 151 29.51 -12.71 7.04
C PRO A 151 29.06 -12.20 8.41
N ILE A 152 28.05 -11.32 8.39
CA ILE A 152 27.35 -10.72 9.56
C ILE A 152 26.88 -11.79 10.60
N SER A 153 26.92 -13.07 10.23
CA SER A 153 26.76 -14.22 11.12
C SER A 153 27.78 -14.29 12.28
N GLU A 154 29.05 -13.93 12.07
CA GLU A 154 30.08 -14.04 13.13
C GLU A 154 29.95 -12.94 14.19
N THR A 155 29.55 -11.73 13.77
CA THR A 155 29.22 -10.62 14.67
C THR A 155 27.94 -10.90 15.45
N SER A 156 26.93 -11.53 14.82
CA SER A 156 25.69 -11.94 15.49
C SER A 156 25.95 -12.97 16.59
N ASN A 157 26.78 -13.98 16.32
CA ASN A 157 27.16 -15.00 17.31
C ASN A 157 27.98 -14.45 18.47
N LYS A 158 28.91 -13.51 18.23
CA LYS A 158 29.68 -12.84 19.30
C LYS A 158 28.79 -11.95 20.18
N ILE A 159 27.84 -11.22 19.58
CA ILE A 159 26.87 -10.39 20.32
C ILE A 159 25.93 -11.27 21.15
N GLU A 160 25.49 -12.42 20.62
CA GLU A 160 24.65 -13.36 21.36
C GLU A 160 25.41 -14.05 22.51
N GLN A 161 26.66 -14.45 22.30
CA GLN A 161 27.53 -14.97 23.38
C GLN A 161 27.80 -13.91 24.46
N MET A 162 27.97 -12.64 24.09
CA MET A 162 28.11 -11.53 25.06
C MET A 162 26.82 -11.25 25.82
N ARG A 163 25.65 -11.34 25.17
CA ARG A 163 24.33 -11.26 25.83
C ARG A 163 24.13 -12.40 26.83
N ARG A 164 24.47 -13.65 26.47
CA ARG A 164 24.41 -14.82 27.37
C ARG A 164 25.34 -14.69 28.58
N LYS A 165 26.58 -14.21 28.41
CA LYS A 165 27.51 -13.93 29.53
C LYS A 165 27.00 -12.83 30.47
N ARG A 166 26.38 -11.76 29.94
CA ARG A 166 25.76 -10.69 30.75
C ARG A 166 24.56 -11.20 31.55
N HIS A 167 23.75 -12.08 30.96
CA HIS A 167 22.58 -12.65 31.64
C HIS A 167 22.99 -13.60 32.79
N ARG A 168 24.01 -14.43 32.57
CA ARG A 168 24.57 -15.34 33.59
C ARG A 168 25.19 -14.62 34.79
N ARG A 169 25.80 -13.45 34.56
CA ARG A 169 26.29 -12.59 35.66
C ARG A 169 25.13 -12.00 36.47
N LYS A 170 24.06 -11.52 35.82
CA LYS A 170 22.88 -10.97 36.52
C LYS A 170 22.16 -12.02 37.39
N THR A 171 22.05 -13.27 36.94
CA THR A 171 21.43 -14.33 37.76
C THR A 171 22.31 -14.81 38.91
N GLN A 172 23.65 -14.78 38.77
CA GLN A 172 24.57 -15.07 39.88
C GLN A 172 24.55 -14.01 40.99
N PHE A 173 24.26 -12.75 40.67
CA PHE A 173 24.09 -11.68 41.66
C PHE A 173 22.75 -11.75 42.41
N HIS A 174 21.75 -12.49 41.93
CA HIS A 174 20.46 -12.66 42.60
C HIS A 174 20.38 -13.89 43.52
N ILE A 175 21.40 -14.76 43.52
CA ILE A 175 21.44 -16.01 44.32
C ILE A 175 22.46 -15.90 45.49
N LYS A 176 23.09 -14.74 45.66
CA LYS A 176 23.91 -14.42 46.84
C LYS A 176 23.28 -13.27 47.63
N ILE A 177 22.19 -13.56 48.32
CA ILE A 177 21.76 -12.89 49.55
C ILE A 177 21.46 -14.01 50.55
#